data_AF-A0A2P6QU74-F1
#
_entry.id   AF-A0A2P6QU74-F1
#
_cell.length_a   1.000
_cell.length_b   1.000
_cell.length_c   1.000
_cell.angle_alpha   90.00
_cell.angle_beta   90.00
_cell.angle_gamma   90.00
#
_symmetry.space_group_name_H-M   'P 1'
#
loop_
_entity.id
_entity.type
_entity.pdbx_description
1 polymer ?
#
loop_
_entity_poly.entity_id
_entity_poly.type
_entity_poly.pdbx_seq_one_letter_code
_entity_poly.pdbx_strand_id
1 'polypeptide(L)'
;MTTHFSNKTVLVEIRAQYLLHIMSFLPKDLNFVNHSSYIGWKESKRLKQVIVDLELYLFEKNVMFYAVQKRVLPNAYRLFTGSFLFLTWLHI
;
A
#
# COMPACT_ATOMS: atom_id res chain seq x y z
N MET A 1 8.34 46.00 9.62
CA MET A 1 7.46 44.86 9.94
C MET A 1 8.33 43.67 10.30
N THR A 2 8.55 43.43 11.59
CA THR A 2 9.36 42.30 12.09
C THR A 2 8.45 41.09 12.26
N THR A 3 8.61 40.09 11.40
CA THR A 3 7.87 38.83 11.48
C THR A 3 8.40 38.00 12.64
N HIS A 4 7.61 37.88 13.70
CA HIS A 4 7.88 36.95 14.80
C HIS A 4 7.62 35.52 14.32
N PHE A 5 8.67 34.83 13.88
CA PHE A 5 8.59 33.39 13.62
C PHE A 5 8.56 32.62 14.93
N SER A 6 7.55 31.77 15.11
CA SER A 6 7.44 30.87 16.26
C SER A 6 8.56 29.83 16.22
N ASN A 7 9.12 29.48 17.40
CA ASN A 7 10.13 28.43 17.53
C ASN A 7 9.72 27.10 16.87
N LYS A 8 8.41 26.78 16.84
CA LYS A 8 7.92 25.58 16.16
C LYS A 8 8.09 25.67 14.65
N THR A 9 7.81 26.82 14.05
CA THR A 9 7.97 27.05 12.60
C THR A 9 9.44 26.94 12.21
N VAL A 10 10.33 27.59 12.99
CA VAL A 10 11.78 27.53 12.80
C VAL A 10 12.29 26.09 12.89
N LEU A 11 11.86 25.31 13.88
CA LEU A 11 12.25 23.91 14.03
C LEU A 11 11.75 23.02 12.88
N VAL A 12 10.52 23.23 12.41
CA VAL A 12 9.97 22.47 11.27
C VAL A 12 10.75 22.77 10.00
N GLU A 13 11.07 24.04 9.76
CA GLU A 13 11.81 24.49 8.60
C GLU A 13 13.27 23.97 8.61
N ILE A 14 13.93 24.05 9.77
CA ILE A 14 15.25 23.45 9.97
C ILE A 14 15.22 21.93 9.69
N ARG A 15 14.20 21.21 10.16
CA ARG A 15 14.08 19.75 9.92
C ARG A 15 13.84 19.43 8.45
N ALA A 16 13.03 20.23 7.76
CA ALA A 16 12.78 20.07 6.33
C ALA A 16 14.06 20.30 5.50
N GLN A 17 14.88 21.29 5.87
CA GLN A 17 16.17 21.56 5.22
C GLN A 17 17.14 20.37 5.33
N TYR A 18 17.24 19.75 6.51
CA TYR A 18 18.08 18.55 6.68
C TYR A 18 17.59 17.36 5.85
N LEU A 19 16.27 17.14 5.80
CA LEU A 19 15.71 16.07 4.97
C LEU A 19 16.00 16.30 3.48
N LEU A 20 15.81 17.53 2.99
CA LEU A 20 16.06 17.87 1.59
C LEU A 20 17.55 17.71 1.24
N HIS A 21 18.44 18.13 2.13
CA HIS A 21 19.88 17.93 1.97
C HIS A 21 20.24 16.44 1.82
N ILE A 22 19.72 15.58 2.69
CA ILE A 22 19.94 14.13 2.61
C ILE A 22 19.35 13.54 1.32
N MET A 23 18.13 13.92 0.97
CA MET A 23 17.45 13.44 -0.25
C MET A 23 18.17 13.88 -1.53
N SER A 24 18.90 15.00 -1.53
CA SER A 24 19.65 15.47 -2.69
C SER A 24 20.82 14.55 -3.09
N PHE A 25 21.33 13.74 -2.15
CA PHE A 25 22.37 12.75 -2.42
C PHE A 25 21.80 11.41 -2.90
N LEU A 26 20.48 11.20 -2.81
CA LEU A 26 19.85 9.97 -3.25
C LEU A 26 19.50 10.05 -4.75
N PRO A 27 19.64 8.95 -5.50
CA PRO A 27 19.15 8.87 -6.86
C PRO A 27 17.67 9.28 -6.98
N LYS A 28 17.34 10.10 -7.99
CA LYS A 28 15.99 10.65 -8.18
C LYS A 28 14.95 9.62 -8.63
N ASP A 29 15.41 8.43 -9.01
CA ASP A 29 14.64 7.28 -9.48
C ASP A 29 14.34 6.26 -8.37
N LEU A 30 14.66 6.57 -7.10
CA LEU A 30 14.29 5.77 -5.94
C LEU A 30 12.85 6.01 -5.50
N ASN A 31 12.16 4.91 -5.16
CA ASN A 31 10.85 4.94 -4.53
C ASN A 31 10.94 4.39 -3.10
N PHE A 32 10.44 5.16 -2.13
CA PHE A 32 10.39 4.75 -0.72
C PHE A 32 9.05 4.07 -0.43
N VAL A 33 8.99 2.76 -0.62
CA VAL A 33 7.80 1.96 -0.36
C VAL A 33 8.07 1.02 0.81
N ASN A 34 7.37 1.22 1.93
CA ASN A 34 7.42 0.29 3.05
C ASN A 34 6.65 -0.99 2.70
N HIS A 35 7.37 -2.10 2.59
CA HIS A 35 6.81 -3.39 2.20
C HIS A 35 7.45 -4.54 3.00
N SER A 36 6.71 -5.64 3.13
CA SER A 36 7.15 -6.88 3.74
C SER A 36 6.70 -8.05 2.88
N SER A 37 7.61 -8.99 2.62
CA SER A 37 7.28 -10.26 1.95
C SER A 37 6.54 -11.24 2.85
N TYR A 38 6.38 -10.92 4.14
CA TYR A 38 5.63 -11.76 5.08
C TYR A 38 4.13 -11.44 4.99
N ILE A 39 3.37 -12.38 4.41
CA ILE A 39 1.93 -12.22 4.12
C ILE A 39 1.06 -12.82 5.23
N GLY A 40 1.58 -13.82 5.97
CA GLY A 40 0.90 -14.48 7.09
C GLY A 40 -0.45 -15.09 6.69
N TRP A 41 -1.47 -14.89 7.54
CA TRP A 41 -2.83 -15.44 7.35
C TRP A 41 -3.52 -14.99 6.05
N LYS A 42 -3.09 -13.87 5.47
CA LYS A 42 -3.68 -13.36 4.21
C LYS A 42 -3.30 -14.25 3.02
N GLU A 43 -2.21 -15.00 3.09
CA GLU A 43 -1.79 -15.90 2.01
C GLU A 43 -2.80 -17.04 1.82
N SER A 44 -3.14 -17.73 2.91
CA SER A 44 -4.05 -18.86 2.88
C SER A 44 -5.51 -18.47 2.62
N LYS A 45 -5.89 -17.23 2.95
CA LYS A 45 -7.26 -16.72 2.81
C LYS A 45 -7.51 -15.97 1.50
N ARG A 46 -6.54 -15.18 0.99
CA ARG A 46 -6.75 -14.32 -0.18
C ARG A 46 -5.99 -14.80 -1.43
N LEU A 47 -4.80 -15.38 -1.28
CA LEU A 47 -3.95 -15.68 -2.42
C LEU A 47 -4.23 -17.05 -3.03
N LYS A 48 -4.57 -18.01 -2.17
CA LYS A 48 -4.92 -19.38 -2.55
C LYS A 48 -6.42 -19.57 -2.83
N GLN A 49 -7.23 -18.55 -2.60
CA GLN A 49 -8.67 -18.63 -2.83
C GLN A 49 -8.99 -18.52 -4.33
N VAL A 50 -9.96 -19.32 -4.79
CA VAL A 50 -10.49 -19.27 -6.15
C VAL A 50 -11.93 -18.76 -6.08
N ILE A 51 -12.23 -17.75 -6.88
CA ILE A 51 -13.57 -17.20 -7.06
C ILE A 51 -14.06 -17.68 -8.42
N VAL A 52 -15.26 -18.23 -8.46
CA VAL A 52 -15.90 -18.66 -9.69
C VAL A 52 -17.05 -17.70 -9.98
N ASP A 53 -17.01 -17.13 -11.17
CA ASP A 53 -18.10 -16.31 -11.70
C ASP A 53 -19.06 -17.21 -12.47
N LEU A 54 -20.26 -17.43 -11.92
CA LEU A 54 -21.29 -18.28 -12.52
C LEU A 54 -21.85 -17.69 -13.83
N GLU A 55 -21.79 -16.36 -14.00
CA GLU A 55 -22.27 -15.73 -15.23
C GLU A 55 -21.38 -16.12 -16.41
N LEU A 56 -20.06 -16.13 -16.18
CA LEU A 56 -19.09 -16.52 -17.20
C LEU A 56 -19.05 -18.05 -17.43
N TYR A 57 -19.28 -18.83 -16.38
CA TYR A 57 -19.12 -20.29 -16.43
C TYR A 57 -20.39 -21.04 -16.85
N LEU A 58 -21.57 -20.60 -16.40
CA LEU A 58 -22.85 -21.31 -16.61
C LEU A 58 -23.98 -20.44 -17.18
N PHE A 59 -23.71 -19.17 -17.55
CA PHE A 59 -24.75 -18.19 -17.94
C PHE A 59 -25.87 -18.04 -16.89
N GLU A 60 -25.57 -18.41 -15.63
CA GLU A 60 -26.49 -18.29 -14.51
C GLU A 60 -26.33 -16.91 -13.86
N LYS A 61 -27.45 -16.22 -13.64
CA LYS A 61 -27.43 -14.84 -13.15
C LYS A 61 -27.17 -14.78 -11.63
N ASN A 62 -26.14 -14.00 -11.27
CA ASN A 62 -25.98 -13.28 -10.00
C ASN A 62 -25.43 -13.99 -8.76
N VAL A 63 -24.66 -15.08 -8.88
CA VAL A 63 -23.97 -15.62 -7.70
C VAL A 63 -22.48 -15.82 -7.98
N MET A 64 -21.63 -14.97 -7.40
CA MET A 64 -20.21 -15.29 -7.25
C MET A 64 -20.05 -16.21 -6.05
N PHE A 65 -19.32 -17.31 -6.20
CA PHE A 65 -19.05 -18.20 -5.08
C PHE A 65 -17.56 -18.51 -4.95
N TYR A 66 -17.16 -18.80 -3.72
CA TYR A 66 -15.80 -19.23 -3.41
C TYR A 66 -15.71 -20.75 -3.57
N ALA A 67 -14.75 -21.21 -4.38
CA ALA A 67 -14.51 -22.63 -4.51
C ALA A 67 -13.97 -23.21 -3.19
N VAL A 68 -14.39 -24.42 -2.86
CA VAL A 68 -13.90 -25.16 -1.68
C VAL A 68 -12.41 -25.50 -1.84
N GLN A 69 -11.97 -25.76 -3.07
CA GLN A 69 -10.59 -26.09 -3.39
C GLN A 69 -9.71 -24.84 -3.47
N LYS A 70 -8.56 -24.89 -2.81
CA LYS A 70 -7.55 -23.83 -2.84
C LYS A 70 -6.53 -24.11 -3.92
N ARG A 71 -6.15 -23.07 -4.67
CA ARG A 71 -5.06 -23.15 -5.65
C ARG A 71 -3.68 -23.08 -4.98
N VAL A 72 -2.66 -23.53 -5.71
CA VAL A 72 -1.26 -23.29 -5.35
C VAL A 72 -0.96 -21.78 -5.40
N LEU A 73 0.06 -21.35 -4.65
CA LEU A 73 0.46 -19.95 -4.66
C LEU A 73 0.97 -19.56 -6.06
N PRO A 74 0.49 -18.46 -6.66
CA PRO A 74 1.01 -17.98 -7.94
C PRO A 74 2.52 -17.71 -7.84
N ASN A 75 3.30 -18.22 -8.78
CA ASN A 75 4.76 -18.03 -8.83
C ASN A 75 5.22 -17.06 -9.95
N ALA A 76 4.29 -16.45 -10.68
CA ALA A 76 4.63 -15.50 -11.74
C ALA A 76 5.16 -14.16 -11.18
N TYR A 77 4.85 -13.84 -9.93
CA TYR A 77 5.25 -12.59 -9.28
C TYR A 77 5.43 -12.80 -7.77
N ARG A 78 6.31 -11.99 -7.17
CA ARG A 78 6.49 -11.95 -5.71
C ARG A 78 5.49 -10.98 -5.09
N LEU A 79 4.84 -11.45 -4.03
CA LEU A 79 3.85 -10.67 -3.32
C LEU A 79 4.47 -9.99 -2.11
N PHE A 80 4.10 -8.73 -1.94
CA PHE A 80 4.50 -7.91 -0.80
C PHE A 80 3.27 -7.28 -0.18
N THR A 81 3.27 -7.17 1.14
CA THR A 81 2.26 -6.43 1.90
C THR A 81 2.91 -5.18 2.47
N GLY A 82 2.25 -4.04 2.33
CA GLY A 82 2.75 -2.76 2.83
C GLY A 82 1.64 -1.99 3.53
N SER A 83 2.04 -0.97 4.29
CA SER A 83 1.10 0.02 4.80
C SER A 83 0.87 1.07 3.72
N PHE A 84 -0.37 1.20 3.25
CA PHE A 84 -0.77 2.37 2.48
C PHE A 84 -1.58 3.26 3.42
N LEU A 85 -0.99 4.39 3.81
CA LEU A 85 -1.72 5.42 4.55
C LEU A 85 -2.54 6.22 3.54
N PHE A 86 -3.79 5.81 3.35
CA PHE A 86 -4.78 6.65 2.68
C PHE A 86 -5.20 7.71 3.70
N LEU A 87 -4.70 8.95 3.57
CA LEU A 87 -5.27 10.09 4.28
C LEU A 87 -6.66 10.34 3.69
N THR A 88 -7.69 9.63 4.17
CA THR A 88 -9.07 10.07 3.96
C THR A 88 -9.22 11.36 4.74
N TRP A 89 -9.24 12.48 4.04
CA TRP A 89 -9.49 13.78 4.64
C TRP A 89 -10.95 13.79 5.14
N LEU A 90 -11.12 13.74 6.46
CA LEU A 90 -12.40 13.92 7.13
C LEU A 90 -12.81 15.39 6.94
N HIS A 91 -14.04 15.60 6.47
CA HIS A 91 -14.75 16.87 6.40
C HIS A 91 -14.27 17.93 7.41
N ILE A 92 -13.61 18.97 6.90
CA ILE A 92 -13.65 20.33 7.44
C ILE A 92 -14.08 21.25 6.29
#